data_AF-A0A2V5MEX6-F1
#
_entry.id   AF-A0A2V5MEX6-F1
#
_cell.length_a   1.000
_cell.length_b   1.000
_cell.length_c   1.000
_cell.angle_alpha   90.00
_cell.angle_beta   90.00
_cell.angle_gamma   90.00
#
_symmetry.space_group_name_H-M   'P 1'
#
loop_
_entity.id
_entity.type
_entity.pdbx_description
1 polymer ?
#
loop_
_entity_poly.entity_id
_entity_poly.type
_entity_poly.pdbx_seq_one_letter_code
_entity_poly.pdbx_strand_id
1 'polypeptide(L)'
;MYDIAIIGGGPAGSTAAALLARAGRRVVLFERENFPRFHIGESLLPFSMNAFTRLGLHEKFLSAGFIKKYGGEIRGACSDTGTKFYFKDGYRSQTDHAYQVTRGDFDKVLLDHAA
;
A
#
# COMPACT_ATOMS: atom_id res chain seq x y z
N MET A 1 16.09 0.49 25.22
CA MET A 1 15.14 1.62 25.30
C MET A 1 14.78 2.01 23.88
N TYR A 2 13.51 2.29 23.59
CA TYR A 2 13.02 2.72 22.27
C TYR A 2 12.61 4.20 22.34
N ASP A 3 12.68 4.89 21.20
CA ASP A 3 12.27 6.29 21.09
C ASP A 3 10.78 6.40 20.72
N ILE A 4 10.26 5.40 19.99
CA ILE A 4 8.90 5.40 19.45
C ILE A 4 8.31 3.99 19.58
N ALA A 5 7.07 3.90 20.06
CA ALA A 5 6.25 2.70 20.03
C ALA A 5 5.08 2.87 19.05
N ILE A 6 4.92 1.92 18.13
CA ILE A 6 3.83 1.88 17.14
C ILE A 6 2.91 0.71 17.48
N ILE A 7 1.61 0.94 17.47
CA ILE A 7 0.59 -0.08 17.70
C ILE A 7 -0.14 -0.34 16.38
N GLY A 8 -0.02 -1.56 15.86
CA GLY A 8 -0.57 -2.03 14.59
C GLY A 8 0.48 -2.14 13.49
N GLY A 9 0.60 -3.32 12.89
CA GLY A 9 1.49 -3.70 11.79
C GLY A 9 0.83 -3.66 10.41
N GLY A 10 -0.29 -2.95 10.27
CA GLY A 10 -0.90 -2.67 8.96
C GLY A 10 -0.10 -1.65 8.14
N PRO A 11 -0.61 -1.24 6.96
CA PRO A 11 0.15 -0.41 6.02
C PRO A 11 0.67 0.91 6.60
N ALA A 12 -0.14 1.57 7.43
CA ALA A 12 0.26 2.82 8.09
C ALA A 12 1.38 2.61 9.12
N GLY A 13 1.24 1.61 9.99
CA GLY A 13 2.21 1.34 11.06
C GLY A 13 3.55 0.86 10.51
N SER A 14 3.55 -0.09 9.58
CA SER A 14 4.76 -0.60 8.96
C SER A 14 5.47 0.47 8.12
N THR A 15 4.72 1.32 7.40
CA THR A 15 5.28 2.48 6.68
C THR A 15 5.94 3.46 7.65
N ALA A 16 5.25 3.83 8.73
CA ALA A 16 5.79 4.74 9.73
C ALA A 16 7.04 4.17 10.40
N ALA A 17 7.00 2.89 10.80
CA ALA A 17 8.14 2.20 11.41
C ALA A 17 9.36 2.24 10.50
N ALA A 18 9.21 1.84 9.24
CA ALA A 18 10.30 1.83 8.26
C ALA A 18 10.90 3.23 8.03
N LEU A 19 10.06 4.26 7.88
CA LEU A 19 10.53 5.63 7.68
C LEU A 19 11.24 6.21 8.90
N LEU A 20 10.72 5.94 10.10
CA LEU A 20 11.31 6.42 11.36
C LEU A 20 12.62 5.70 11.68
N ALA A 21 12.69 4.39 11.44
CA ALA A 21 13.92 3.61 11.56
C ALA A 21 15.00 4.13 10.60
N ARG A 22 14.64 4.41 9.34
CA ARG A 22 15.53 5.05 8.35
C ARG A 22 16.00 6.46 8.74
N ALA A 23 15.23 7.16 9.55
CA ALA A 23 15.62 8.45 10.13
C ALA A 23 16.48 8.31 11.40
N GLY A 24 16.94 7.10 11.73
CA GLY A 24 17.84 6.83 12.87
C GLY A 24 17.14 6.72 14.23
N ARG A 25 15.82 6.53 14.26
CA ARG A 25 15.06 6.33 15.51
C ARG A 25 14.99 4.87 15.89
N ARG A 26 15.06 4.57 17.19
CA ARG A 26 14.79 3.23 17.73
C ARG A 26 13.28 3.03 17.83
N VAL A 27 12.72 2.23 16.94
CA VAL A 27 11.27 1.99 16.88
C VAL A 27 10.96 0.58 17.37
N VAL A 28 9.90 0.44 18.16
CA VAL A 28 9.26 -0.84 18.45
C VAL A 28 7.86 -0.83 17.87
N LEU A 29 7.47 -1.90 17.19
CA LEU A 29 6.13 -2.08 16.64
C LEU A 29 5.49 -3.30 17.28
N PHE A 30 4.26 -3.14 17.75
CA PHE A 30 3.44 -4.21 18.29
C PHE A 30 2.26 -4.47 17.37
N GLU A 31 2.09 -5.72 16.97
CA GLU A 31 0.94 -6.18 16.20
C GLU A 31 0.28 -7.34 16.98
N ARG A 32 -1.05 -7.33 17.00
CA ARG A 32 -1.86 -8.30 17.74
C ARG A 32 -2.01 -9.61 16.99
N GLU A 33 -2.07 -9.55 15.67
CA GLU A 33 -2.35 -10.70 14.81
C GLU A 33 -1.08 -11.28 14.17
N ASN A 34 -1.09 -12.58 13.88
CA ASN A 34 -0.01 -13.22 13.13
C ASN A 34 -0.24 -13.02 11.63
N PHE A 35 0.82 -12.67 10.89
CA PHE A 35 0.73 -12.40 9.45
C PHE A 35 1.13 -13.64 8.63
N PRO A 36 0.54 -13.85 7.44
CA PRO A 36 -0.47 -13.00 6.80
C PRO A 36 -1.85 -13.10 7.48
N ARG A 37 -2.58 -11.99 7.52
CA ARG A 37 -3.95 -11.93 8.09
C ARG A 37 -4.96 -11.32 7.11
N PHE A 38 -6.22 -11.66 7.24
CA PHE A 38 -7.28 -11.07 6.42
C PHE A 38 -7.54 -9.59 6.78
N HIS A 39 -7.84 -8.76 5.78
CA HIS A 39 -8.33 -7.39 5.97
C HIS A 39 -8.98 -6.86 4.68
N ILE A 40 -9.98 -5.99 4.78
CA ILE A 40 -10.57 -5.31 3.60
C ILE A 40 -9.78 -4.06 3.19
N GLY A 41 -9.89 -3.65 1.92
CA GLY A 41 -9.24 -2.43 1.39
C GLY A 41 -8.12 -2.76 0.42
N GLU A 42 -8.48 -3.47 -0.64
CA GLU A 42 -7.56 -4.12 -1.59
C GLU A 42 -7.23 -3.24 -2.80
N SER A 43 -8.00 -2.15 -3.00
CA SER A 43 -7.87 -1.28 -4.16
C SER A 43 -7.07 -0.03 -3.86
N LEU A 44 -5.80 -0.01 -4.28
CA LEU A 44 -4.91 1.13 -4.06
C LEU A 44 -5.13 2.24 -5.11
N LEU A 45 -4.50 3.38 -4.85
CA LEU A 45 -4.53 4.57 -5.70
C LEU A 45 -3.11 5.04 -6.05
N PRO A 46 -2.93 5.78 -7.16
CA PRO A 46 -1.61 6.24 -7.62
C PRO A 46 -0.78 6.97 -6.56
N PHE A 47 -1.42 7.69 -5.63
CA PHE A 47 -0.71 8.41 -4.57
C PHE A 47 0.11 7.49 -3.67
N SER A 48 -0.33 6.24 -3.46
CA SER A 48 0.40 5.23 -2.68
C SER A 48 1.76 4.89 -3.31
N MET A 49 1.92 5.03 -4.63
CA MET A 49 3.18 4.74 -5.32
C MET A 49 4.33 5.61 -4.82
N ASN A 50 4.05 6.86 -4.41
CA ASN A 50 5.05 7.74 -3.83
C ASN A 50 5.58 7.22 -2.49
N ALA A 51 4.73 6.59 -1.67
CA ALA A 51 5.17 5.95 -0.44
C ALA A 51 6.07 4.75 -0.73
N PHE A 52 5.73 3.93 -1.73
CA PHE A 52 6.54 2.77 -2.13
C PHE A 52 7.89 3.18 -2.73
N THR A 53 7.94 4.27 -3.51
CA THR A 53 9.20 4.87 -3.97
C THR A 53 10.06 5.31 -2.81
N ARG A 54 9.48 6.05 -1.86
CA ARG A 54 10.21 6.53 -0.68
C ARG A 54 10.75 5.37 0.14
N LEU A 55 10.01 4.27 0.27
CA LEU A 55 10.40 3.07 1.00
C LEU A 55 11.37 2.16 0.24
N GLY A 56 11.43 2.24 -1.10
CA GLY A 56 12.24 1.32 -1.92
C GLY A 56 11.58 -0.05 -2.12
N LEU A 57 10.24 -0.08 -2.21
CA LEU A 57 9.46 -1.32 -2.23
C LEU A 57 9.13 -1.87 -3.62
N HIS A 58 9.46 -1.15 -4.69
CA HIS A 58 9.02 -1.48 -6.06
C HIS A 58 9.41 -2.89 -6.49
N GLU A 59 10.64 -3.32 -6.21
CA GLU A 59 11.10 -4.68 -6.55
C GLU A 59 10.35 -5.75 -5.75
N LYS A 60 10.11 -5.53 -4.46
CA LYS A 60 9.34 -6.45 -3.62
C LYS A 60 7.91 -6.61 -4.13
N PHE A 61 7.30 -5.51 -4.59
CA PHE A 61 5.93 -5.53 -5.11
C PHE A 61 5.84 -6.19 -6.48
N LEU A 62 6.86 -6.02 -7.32
CA LEU A 62 6.98 -6.75 -8.58
C LEU A 62 7.06 -8.26 -8.31
N SER A 63 7.91 -8.67 -7.36
CA SER A 63 8.07 -10.08 -6.97
C SER A 63 6.81 -10.66 -6.29
N ALA A 64 6.05 -9.84 -5.57
CA ALA A 64 4.79 -10.25 -4.94
C ALA A 64 3.66 -10.48 -5.96
N GLY A 65 3.81 -10.02 -7.21
CA GLY A 65 2.86 -10.32 -8.29
C GLY A 65 1.49 -9.65 -8.15
N PHE A 66 1.39 -8.51 -7.46
CA PHE A 66 0.12 -7.79 -7.35
C PHE A 66 -0.39 -7.29 -8.70
N ILE A 67 -1.72 -7.32 -8.87
CA ILE A 67 -2.36 -6.93 -10.13
C ILE A 67 -2.24 -5.42 -10.31
N LYS A 68 -1.65 -4.97 -11.42
CA LYS A 68 -1.61 -3.54 -11.75
C LYS A 68 -3.01 -3.01 -12.08
N LYS A 69 -3.36 -1.89 -11.45
CA LYS A 69 -4.62 -1.17 -11.62
C LYS A 69 -4.36 0.13 -12.38
N TYR A 70 -4.88 0.27 -13.59
CA TYR A 70 -4.65 1.44 -14.44
C TYR A 70 -5.73 2.52 -14.35
N GLY A 71 -6.79 2.29 -13.59
CA GLY A 71 -7.93 3.19 -13.50
C GLY A 71 -9.12 2.58 -12.79
N GLY A 72 -10.31 3.03 -13.17
CA GLY A 72 -11.58 2.49 -12.68
C GLY A 72 -12.70 2.70 -13.67
N GLU A 73 -13.78 1.96 -13.46
CA GLU A 73 -15.02 2.07 -14.22
C GLU A 73 -16.17 2.25 -13.24
N ILE A 74 -17.03 3.23 -13.52
CA ILE A 74 -18.24 3.50 -12.75
C ILE A 74 -19.42 3.28 -13.68
N ARG A 75 -20.39 2.47 -13.24
CA ARG A 75 -21.63 2.19 -13.96
C ARG A 75 -22.82 2.57 -13.11
N GLY A 76 -23.85 3.14 -13.74
CA GLY A 76 -25.13 3.36 -13.08
C GLY A 76 -25.83 2.02 -12.83
N ALA A 77 -26.50 1.86 -11.69
CA ALA A 77 -27.13 0.60 -11.32
C ALA A 77 -28.23 0.14 -12.31
N CYS A 78 -28.88 1.07 -13.00
CA CYS A 78 -29.97 0.81 -13.93
C CYS A 78 -29.68 1.28 -15.37
N SER A 79 -28.41 1.55 -15.70
CA SER A 79 -28.01 2.08 -17.00
C SER A 79 -26.90 1.24 -17.61
N ASP A 80 -27.00 0.97 -18.90
CA ASP A 80 -25.90 0.38 -19.68
C ASP A 80 -24.74 1.37 -19.88
N THR A 81 -24.93 2.64 -19.53
CA THR A 81 -23.89 3.68 -19.59
C THR A 81 -22.89 3.53 -18.42
N GLY A 82 -21.60 3.51 -18.78
CA GLY A 82 -20.49 3.48 -17.85
C GLY A 82 -19.42 4.47 -18.24
N THR A 83 -18.77 5.05 -17.24
CA THR A 83 -17.62 5.95 -17.42
C THR A 83 -16.36 5.25 -16.94
N LYS A 84 -15.40 5.11 -17.85
CA LYS A 84 -14.03 4.68 -17.51
C LYS A 84 -13.15 5.90 -17.31
N PHE A 85 -12.28 5.82 -16.33
CA PHE A 85 -11.19 6.78 -16.16
C PHE A 85 -9.88 6.02 -16.02
N TYR A 86 -8.81 6.61 -16.54
CA TYR A 86 -7.46 6.05 -16.44
C TYR A 86 -6.57 6.99 -15.65
N PHE A 87 -5.67 6.43 -14.84
CA PHE A 87 -4.79 7.22 -13.98
C PHE A 87 -3.76 8.03 -14.77
N LYS A 88 -3.37 7.57 -15.96
CA LYS A 88 -2.49 8.32 -16.88
C LYS A 88 -3.10 9.68 -17.30
N ASP A 89 -4.43 9.77 -17.36
CA ASP A 89 -5.16 10.97 -17.79
C ASP A 89 -5.54 11.86 -16.58
N GLY A 90 -5.10 11.48 -15.37
CA GLY A 90 -5.39 12.21 -14.14
C GLY A 90 -4.65 13.54 -14.05
N TYR A 91 -5.28 14.52 -13.38
CA TYR A 91 -4.66 15.82 -13.14
C TYR A 91 -3.34 15.67 -12.36
N ARG A 92 -2.24 16.17 -12.94
CA ARG A 92 -0.88 16.07 -12.38
C ARG A 92 -0.48 14.63 -12.04
N SER A 93 -0.88 13.68 -12.87
CA SER A 93 -0.52 12.28 -12.69
C SER A 93 1.00 12.09 -12.73
N GLN A 94 1.54 11.39 -11.74
CA GLN A 94 2.96 11.03 -11.64
C GLN A 94 3.21 9.56 -12.02
N THR A 95 2.15 8.77 -12.18
CA THR A 95 2.20 7.35 -12.51
C THR A 95 0.87 6.92 -13.12
N ASP A 96 0.92 5.98 -14.05
CA ASP A 96 -0.24 5.49 -14.79
C ASP A 96 -0.97 4.34 -14.08
N HIS A 97 -0.46 3.87 -12.94
CA HIS A 97 -1.01 2.70 -12.25
C HIS A 97 -0.91 2.76 -10.73
N ALA A 98 -1.67 1.86 -10.11
CA ALA A 98 -1.57 1.43 -8.72
C ALA A 98 -1.66 -0.11 -8.70
N TYR A 99 -2.06 -0.69 -7.57
CA TYR A 99 -2.25 -2.14 -7.44
C TYR A 99 -3.63 -2.50 -6.87
N GLN A 100 -4.15 -3.65 -7.31
CA GLN A 100 -5.09 -4.45 -6.52
C GLN A 100 -4.28 -5.49 -5.75
N VAL A 101 -4.52 -5.61 -4.45
CA VAL A 101 -3.70 -6.44 -3.56
C VAL A 101 -4.56 -7.33 -2.68
N THR A 102 -4.12 -8.56 -2.42
CA THR A 102 -4.62 -9.32 -1.28
C THR A 102 -4.01 -8.72 -0.01
N ARG A 103 -4.83 -8.22 0.91
CA ARG A 103 -4.33 -7.45 2.06
C ARG A 103 -3.43 -8.25 3.00
N GLY A 104 -3.61 -9.56 3.12
CA GLY A 104 -2.73 -10.39 3.95
C GLY A 104 -1.29 -10.40 3.44
N ASP A 105 -1.11 -10.59 2.14
CA ASP A 105 0.21 -10.61 1.51
C ASP A 105 0.83 -9.21 1.46
N PHE A 106 0.02 -8.21 1.13
CA PHE A 106 0.45 -6.81 1.09
C PHE A 106 0.90 -6.28 2.44
N ASP A 107 0.08 -6.45 3.48
CA ASP A 107 0.43 -6.01 4.84
C ASP A 107 1.70 -6.76 5.33
N LYS A 108 1.84 -8.05 4.98
CA LYS A 108 3.04 -8.84 5.30
C LYS A 108 4.30 -8.32 4.61
N VAL A 109 4.26 -8.03 3.32
CA VAL A 109 5.43 -7.45 2.62
C VAL A 109 5.85 -6.12 3.25
N LEU A 110 4.89 -5.29 3.65
CA LEU A 110 5.17 -4.03 4.34
C LEU A 110 5.77 -4.25 5.73
N LEU A 111 5.20 -5.16 6.52
CA LEU A 111 5.66 -5.45 7.87
C LEU A 111 7.07 -6.08 7.85
N ASP A 112 7.31 -7.06 6.98
CA ASP A 112 8.62 -7.70 6.81
C ASP A 112 9.69 -6.72 6.30
N HIS A 113 9.29 -5.64 5.61
CA HIS A 113 10.22 -4.58 5.20
C HIS A 113 10.54 -3.58 6.31
N ALA A 114 9.65 -3.43 7.29
CA ALA A 114 9.85 -2.53 8.42
C ALA A 114 10.66 -3.15 9.57
N ALA A 115 10.80 -4.48 9.56
CA ALA A 115 11.55 -5.27 10.54
C ALA A 115 13.07 -5.16 10.36
#